data_AF-A0A1T3P590-F1
#
_entry.id   AF-A0A1T3P590-F1
#
_cell.length_a   1.000
_cell.length_b   1.000
_cell.length_c   1.000
_cell.angle_alpha   90.00
_cell.angle_beta   90.00
_cell.angle_gamma   90.00
#
_symmetry.space_group_name_H-M   'P 1'
#
loop_
_entity.id
_entity.type
_entity.pdbx_description
1 polymer ?
#
loop_
_entity_poly.entity_id
_entity_poly.type
_entity_poly.pdbx_seq_one_letter_code
_entity_poly.pdbx_strand_id
1 'polypeptide(L)' 'MSEPTETWTLAQAAAHIRAGNPDSARVTLRRWGVKPVGRQPGRGGQNLYNAQAVRDAKANRPGQGARTDLHTTPQEDPQ' A
#
# COMPACT_ATOMS: atom_id res chain seq x y z
N MET A 1 -21.89 14.46 14.59
CA MET A 1 -20.70 15.22 14.13
C MET A 1 -19.79 14.22 13.43
N SER A 2 -19.66 14.29 12.11
CA SER A 2 -18.72 13.42 11.39
C SER A 2 -17.30 13.89 11.72
N GLU A 3 -16.47 13.04 12.29
CA GLU A 3 -15.06 13.36 12.54
C GLU A 3 -14.39 13.80 11.23
N PRO A 4 -13.50 14.80 11.25
CA PRO A 4 -12.77 15.19 10.04
C PRO A 4 -12.01 13.97 9.55
N THR A 5 -12.39 13.48 8.37
CA THR A 5 -11.71 12.35 7.74
C THR A 5 -10.29 12.80 7.42
N GLU A 6 -9.33 12.39 8.23
CA GLU A 6 -7.93 12.73 8.05
C GLU A 6 -7.46 12.25 6.67
N THR A 7 -6.99 13.19 5.85
CA THR A 7 -6.47 12.89 4.51
C THR A 7 -4.97 13.11 4.44
N TRP A 8 -4.27 12.15 3.83
CA TRP A 8 -2.84 12.20 3.57
C TRP A 8 -2.55 12.44 2.09
N THR A 9 -1.51 13.21 1.82
CA THR A 9 -0.93 13.30 0.47
C THR A 9 -0.25 11.99 0.10
N LEU A 10 -0.02 11.80 -1.21
CA LEU A 10 0.74 10.66 -1.72
C LEU A 10 2.13 10.54 -1.05
N ALA A 11 2.81 11.66 -0.81
CA ALA A 11 4.10 11.67 -0.12
C ALA A 11 4.00 11.18 1.35
N GLN A 12 2.97 11.62 2.09
CA GLN A 12 2.74 11.16 3.46
C GLN A 12 2.40 9.67 3.50
N ALA A 13 1.53 9.21 2.60
CA ALA A 13 1.21 7.80 2.49
C ALA A 13 2.44 6.96 2.11
N ALA A 14 3.29 7.45 1.19
CA ALA A 14 4.55 6.81 0.80
C ALA A 14 5.50 6.64 1.99
N ALA A 15 5.70 7.70 2.79
CA ALA A 15 6.50 7.64 4.01
C ALA A 15 5.93 6.63 5.01
N HIS A 16 4.61 6.60 5.19
CA HIS A 16 3.96 5.68 6.11
C HIS A 16 4.11 4.21 5.72
N ILE A 17 3.99 3.88 4.42
CA ILE A 17 4.16 2.51 3.90
C ILE A 17 5.62 2.17 3.59
N ARG A 18 6.56 3.09 3.83
CA ARG A 18 8.00 2.99 3.52
C ARG A 18 8.28 2.67 2.05
N ALA A 19 7.53 3.28 1.14
CA ALA A 19 7.81 3.19 -0.29
C ALA A 19 9.00 4.08 -0.67
N GLY A 20 9.90 3.57 -1.52
CA GLY A 20 11.10 4.31 -1.93
C GLY A 20 10.84 5.55 -2.80
N ASN A 21 9.67 5.65 -3.43
CA ASN A 21 9.24 6.84 -4.17
C ASN A 21 7.70 6.96 -4.24
N PRO A 22 7.15 8.15 -4.58
CA PRO A 22 5.71 8.39 -4.62
C PRO A 22 4.94 7.56 -5.66
N ASP A 23 5.53 7.29 -6.83
CA ASP A 23 4.85 6.52 -7.89
C ASP A 23 4.72 5.05 -7.53
N SER A 24 5.75 4.46 -6.93
CA SER A 24 5.71 3.13 -6.31
C SER A 24 4.66 3.07 -5.21
N ALA A 25 4.56 4.12 -4.38
CA ALA A 25 3.53 4.19 -3.35
C ALA A 25 2.12 4.18 -3.95
N ARG A 26 1.90 4.93 -5.04
CA ARG A 26 0.62 4.97 -5.75
C ARG A 26 0.23 3.59 -6.28
N VAL A 27 1.17 2.88 -6.91
CA VAL A 27 0.95 1.53 -7.42
C VAL A 27 0.62 0.56 -6.29
N THR A 28 1.37 0.60 -5.19
CA THR A 28 1.13 -0.25 -4.00
C THR A 28 -0.24 0.01 -3.39
N LEU A 29 -0.61 1.27 -3.15
CA LEU A 29 -1.92 1.64 -2.63
C LEU A 29 -3.05 1.17 -3.55
N ARG A 30 -2.88 1.32 -4.86
CA ARG A 30 -3.85 0.82 -5.86
C ARG A 30 -3.98 -0.71 -5.81
N ARG A 31 -2.88 -1.44 -5.63
CA ARG A 31 -2.88 -2.91 -5.46
C ARG A 31 -3.57 -3.33 -4.16
N TRP A 32 -3.46 -2.53 -3.10
CA TRP A 32 -4.17 -2.75 -1.84
C TRP A 32 -5.62 -2.26 -1.87
N GLY A 33 -6.11 -1.76 -3.01
CA GLY A 33 -7.48 -1.28 -3.16
C GLY A 33 -7.75 0.12 -2.59
N VAL A 34 -6.72 0.83 -2.11
CA VAL A 34 -6.85 2.18 -1.57
C VAL A 34 -6.91 3.20 -2.72
N LYS A 35 -8.09 3.82 -2.89
CA LYS A 35 -8.34 4.85 -3.91
C LYS A 35 -8.11 6.26 -3.34
N PRO A 36 -7.64 7.21 -4.16
CA PRO A 36 -7.58 8.60 -3.75
C PRO A 36 -8.99 9.19 -3.60
N VAL A 37 -9.18 9.99 -2.56
CA VAL A 37 -10.44 10.72 -2.26
C VAL A 37 -10.48 12.10 -2.89
N GLY A 38 -9.32 12.60 -3.36
CA GLY A 38 -9.23 13.91 -3.99
C GLY A 38 -7.81 14.22 -4.44
N ARG A 39 -7.57 15.50 -4.74
CA ARG A 39 -6.26 16.02 -5.13
C ARG A 39 -6.06 17.39 -4.48
N GLN A 40 -4.84 17.69 -4.04
CA GLN A 40 -4.51 19.03 -3.56
C GLN A 40 -4.75 20.08 -4.67
N PRO A 41 -5.16 21.30 -4.30
CA PRO A 41 -5.29 22.39 -5.27
C PRO A 41 -3.94 22.76 -5.90
N GLY A 42 -3.97 23.25 -7.14
CA GLY A 42 -2.79 23.73 -7.88
C GLY A 42 -2.29 22.77 -8.97
N ARG A 43 -1.46 23.30 -9.88
CA ARG A 43 -0.98 22.58 -11.08
C ARG A 43 -0.24 21.28 -10.73
N GLY A 44 0.53 21.30 -9.64
CA GLY A 44 1.31 20.16 -9.14
C GLY A 44 0.66 19.38 -7.98
N GLY A 45 -0.64 19.55 -7.74
CA GLY A 45 -1.32 18.93 -6.59
C GLY A 45 -1.12 17.41 -6.50
N GLN A 46 -0.89 16.91 -5.29
CA GLN A 46 -0.78 15.47 -5.03
C GLN A 46 -2.15 14.84 -4.80
N ASN A 47 -2.27 13.55 -5.10
CA ASN A 47 -3.46 12.78 -4.71
C ASN A 47 -3.59 12.74 -3.19
N LEU A 48 -4.82 12.86 -2.71
CA LEU A 48 -5.20 12.76 -1.30
C LEU A 48 -5.83 11.40 -1.06
N TYR A 49 -5.44 10.75 0.02
CA TYR A 49 -5.90 9.44 0.45
C TYR A 49 -6.48 9.53 1.86
N ASN A 50 -7.50 8.75 2.15
CA ASN A 50 -7.99 8.61 3.53
C ASN A 50 -6.90 7.93 4.38
N ALA A 51 -6.46 8.58 5.46
CA ALA A 51 -5.39 8.10 6.32
C ALA A 51 -5.75 6.75 6.97
N GLN A 52 -7.00 6.59 7.41
CA GLN A 52 -7.49 5.36 8.00
C GLN A 52 -7.43 4.19 7.00
N ALA A 53 -7.90 4.41 5.77
CA ALA A 53 -7.83 3.38 4.72
C ALA A 53 -6.40 2.95 4.40
N VAL A 54 -5.43 3.88 4.44
CA VAL A 54 -4.00 3.56 4.25
C VAL A 54 -3.46 2.73 5.43
N ARG A 55 -3.84 3.07 6.67
CA ARG A 55 -3.46 2.31 7.87
C ARG A 55 -4.04 0.90 7.85
N ASP A 56 -5.32 0.77 7.53
CA ASP A 56 -6.02 -0.52 7.44
C ASP A 56 -5.44 -1.40 6.34
N ALA A 57 -5.15 -0.82 5.16
CA ALA A 57 -4.51 -1.55 4.07
C ALA A 57 -3.09 -2.02 4.42
N LYS A 58 -2.34 -1.20 5.18
CA LYS A 58 -1.02 -1.59 5.68
C LYS A 58 -1.11 -2.70 6.74
N ALA A 59 -2.16 -2.71 7.57
CA ALA A 59 -2.38 -3.79 8.54
C ALA A 59 -2.76 -5.09 7.82
N ASN A 60 -3.61 -5.01 6.79
CA ASN A 60 -4.15 -6.16 6.04
C ASN A 60 -3.33 -6.52 4.78
N ARG A 61 -2.04 -6.20 4.75
CA ARG A 61 -1.18 -6.29 3.55
C ARG A 61 -1.32 -7.64 2.82
N PRO A 62 -1.87 -7.68 1.58
CA PRO A 62 -1.85 -8.88 0.77
C PRO A 62 -0.42 -9.11 0.26
N GLY A 63 0.21 -10.20 0.70
CA GLY A 63 1.59 -10.57 0.32
C GLY A 63 2.58 -10.73 1.48
N GLN A 64 2.15 -10.66 2.74
CA GLN A 64 2.94 -11.13 3.89
C GLN A 64 2.42 -12.46 4.44
N GLY A 65 1.81 -13.29 3.59
CA GLY A 65 1.45 -14.68 3.85
C GLY A 65 2.15 -15.56 2.82
N ALA A 66 2.99 -16.48 3.33
CA ALA A 66 3.71 -17.55 2.64
C ALA A 66 4.19 -17.29 1.21
N ARG A 67 5.51 -17.17 1.04
CA ARG A 67 6.16 -17.67 -0.18
C ARG A 67 5.84 -19.17 -0.27
N THR A 68 4.78 -19.54 -0.98
CA THR A 68 4.44 -20.95 -1.24
C THR A 68 5.42 -21.59 -2.22
N ASP A 69 6.37 -20.85 -2.78
CA ASP A 69 7.41 -21.37 -3.67
C ASP A 69 8.59 -22.07 -2.96
N LEU A 70 8.68 -22.02 -1.62
CA LEU A 70 9.77 -22.68 -0.88
C LEU A 70 9.40 -24.08 -0.37
N HIS A 71 8.81 -24.92 -1.23
CA HIS A 71 8.89 -26.37 -1.06
C HIS A 71 10.01 -26.90 -1.96
N THR A 72 11.25 -26.83 -1.47
CA THR A 72 12.26 -27.82 -1.89
C THR A 72 11.78 -29.16 -1.36
N THR A 73 11.10 -29.93 -2.21
CA THR A 73 10.97 -31.38 -1.99
C THR A 73 12.38 -31.96 -1.94
N PRO A 74 12.75 -32.73 -0.89
CA PRO A 74 13.93 -33.59 -0.97
C PRO A 74 13.61 -34.64 -2.03
N GLN A 75 14.28 -34.57 -3.18
CA GLN A 75 14.25 -35.66 -4.16
C GLN A 75 15.16 -36.75 -3.60
N GLU A 76 14.59 -37.70 -2.86
CA GLU A 76 15.19 -39.01 -2.66
C GLU A 76 15.29 -39.67 -4.04
N ASP A 77 16.50 -39.80 -4.56
CA ASP A 77 16.82 -40.61 -5.73
C ASP A 77 17.13 -42.04 -5.25
N PRO A 78 16.34 -43.06 -5.63
CA PRO A 78 16.69 -44.44 -5.38
C PRO A 78 17.36 -45.03 -6.63
N GLN A 79 18.65 -45.38 -6.55
CA GLN A 79 19.26 -46.55 -7.22
C GLN A 79 20.50 -47.00 -6.46
#